data_AF-W7SZK9-F1
#
_entry.id   AF-W7SZK9-F1
#
_cell.length_a   1.000
_cell.length_b   1.000
_cell.length_c   1.000
_cell.angle_alpha   90.00
_cell.angle_beta   90.00
_cell.angle_gamma   90.00
#
_symmetry.space_group_name_H-M   'P 1'
#
loop_
_entity.id
_entity.type
_entity.pdbx_description
1 polymer ?
#
loop_
_entity_poly.entity_id
_entity_poly.type
_entity_poly.pdbx_seq_one_letter_code
_entity_poly.pdbx_strand_id
1 'polypeptide(L)'
;MNKTITAGLCALGLLLAAGPATAAPALNPAAAPGGNFDLSHWQLQLPIGSPGNPTEIAPAKLTGANGFQDAYFYTDKTDGSMTFWSPENGGHFNGSNYARSELRETNTDNSPKYCQLSARTSSTPPSP
;
A
#
# COMPACT_ATOMS: atom_id res chain seq x y z
N MET A 1 -69.24 10.50 15.35
CA MET A 1 -69.35 10.53 13.88
C MET A 1 -68.59 11.75 13.41
N ASN A 2 -67.35 11.57 12.99
CA ASN A 2 -66.43 12.65 12.67
C ASN A 2 -65.61 12.16 11.49
N LYS A 3 -65.98 12.63 10.29
CA LYS A 3 -65.26 12.37 9.05
C LYS A 3 -64.08 13.35 8.96
N THR A 4 -62.89 12.85 8.63
CA THR A 4 -61.75 13.67 8.23
C THR A 4 -61.23 13.14 6.90
N ILE A 5 -61.03 14.05 5.94
CA ILE A 5 -60.62 13.80 4.55
C ILE A 5 -59.25 14.48 4.32
N THR A 6 -58.44 13.89 3.43
CA THR A 6 -57.32 14.49 2.67
C THR A 6 -56.00 14.67 3.46
N ALA A 7 -54.78 14.47 2.94
CA ALA A 7 -54.26 14.50 1.57
C ALA A 7 -53.09 13.51 1.39
N GLY A 8 -53.00 12.91 0.20
CA GLY A 8 -51.87 12.07 -0.18
C GLY A 8 -50.62 12.90 -0.44
N LEU A 9 -49.55 12.65 0.31
CA LEU A 9 -48.21 13.10 0.02
C LEU A 9 -47.50 11.97 -0.76
N CYS A 10 -47.39 12.11 -2.07
CA CYS A 10 -46.53 11.24 -2.88
C CYS A 10 -45.08 11.74 -2.74
N ALA A 11 -44.45 11.44 -1.61
CA ALA A 11 -43.01 11.61 -1.46
C ALA A 11 -42.34 10.41 -2.15
N LEU A 12 -41.84 10.63 -3.36
CA LEU A 12 -40.97 9.69 -4.05
C LEU A 12 -39.63 9.65 -3.29
N GLY A 13 -39.58 8.83 -2.24
CA GLY A 13 -38.34 8.57 -1.51
C GLY A 13 -37.38 7.83 -2.41
N LEU A 14 -36.31 8.50 -2.86
CA LEU A 14 -35.16 7.82 -3.43
C LEU A 14 -34.44 7.11 -2.27
N LEU A 15 -34.79 5.84 -2.06
CA LEU A 15 -34.08 4.97 -1.14
C LEU A 15 -32.71 4.65 -1.76
N LEU A 16 -31.69 5.43 -1.39
CA LEU A 16 -30.31 5.00 -1.59
C LEU A 16 -30.08 3.77 -0.70
N ALA A 17 -30.19 2.59 -1.27
CA ALA A 17 -29.68 1.37 -0.65
C ALA A 17 -28.16 1.47 -0.59
N ALA A 18 -27.62 2.08 0.46
CA ALA A 18 -26.24 1.89 0.83
C ALA A 18 -26.10 0.41 1.21
N GLY A 19 -25.62 -0.40 0.26
CA GLY A 19 -25.16 -1.75 0.58
C GLY A 19 -24.12 -1.68 1.70
N PRO A 20 -24.00 -2.71 2.55
CA PRO A 20 -23.03 -2.68 3.64
C PRO A 20 -21.64 -2.46 3.05
N ALA A 21 -21.08 -1.28 3.25
CA ALA A 21 -19.67 -1.04 3.04
C ALA A 21 -18.97 -1.86 4.11
N THR A 22 -18.42 -3.02 3.73
CA THR A 22 -17.48 -3.74 4.58
C THR A 22 -16.33 -2.79 4.84
N ALA A 23 -16.28 -2.23 6.05
CA ALA A 23 -15.14 -1.43 6.48
C ALA A 23 -13.89 -2.29 6.28
N ALA A 24 -12.87 -1.72 5.65
CA ALA A 24 -11.57 -2.39 5.58
C ALA A 24 -11.12 -2.75 7.00
N PRO A 25 -10.41 -3.87 7.19
CA PRO A 25 -9.84 -4.21 8.48
C PRO A 25 -9.08 -3.00 9.02
N ALA A 26 -9.37 -2.61 10.26
CA ALA A 26 -8.60 -1.56 10.92
C ALA A 26 -7.15 -2.03 11.05
N LEU A 27 -6.20 -1.15 10.73
CA LEU A 27 -4.79 -1.43 10.94
C LEU A 27 -4.51 -1.58 12.43
N ASN A 28 -3.49 -2.38 12.78
CA ASN A 28 -3.04 -2.57 14.15
C ASN A 28 -1.81 -1.69 14.44
N PRO A 29 -1.93 -0.60 15.22
CA PRO A 29 -0.79 0.28 15.53
C PRO A 29 0.28 -0.40 16.41
N ALA A 30 -0.05 -1.53 17.05
CA ALA A 30 0.90 -2.29 17.87
C ALA A 30 1.75 -3.27 17.04
N ALA A 31 1.32 -3.65 15.83
CA ALA A 31 2.09 -4.51 14.95
C ALA A 31 3.17 -3.71 14.19
N ALA A 32 4.23 -4.41 13.77
CA ALA A 32 5.12 -3.91 12.73
C ALA A 32 4.41 -3.83 11.37
N PRO A 33 4.97 -3.12 10.37
CA PRO A 33 4.33 -2.95 9.07
C PRO A 33 3.89 -4.27 8.42
N GLY A 34 4.71 -5.32 8.50
CA GLY A 34 4.37 -6.64 7.94
C GLY A 34 3.27 -7.41 8.67
N GLY A 35 2.78 -6.92 9.80
CA GLY A 35 1.57 -7.43 10.45
C GLY A 35 0.29 -6.80 9.92
N ASN A 36 0.40 -5.65 9.26
CA ASN A 36 -0.70 -4.90 8.67
C ASN A 36 -0.76 -5.06 7.14
N PHE A 37 0.40 -5.27 6.50
CA PHE A 37 0.55 -5.37 5.05
C PHE A 37 1.28 -6.66 4.68
N ASP A 38 0.90 -7.29 3.57
CA ASP A 38 1.65 -8.42 3.03
C ASP A 38 2.94 -7.93 2.37
N LEU A 39 4.05 -8.09 3.09
CA LEU A 39 5.39 -7.69 2.65
C LEU A 39 6.23 -8.86 2.12
N SER A 40 5.63 -10.03 1.90
CA SER A 40 6.34 -11.25 1.48
C SER A 40 6.97 -11.17 0.08
N HIS A 41 6.58 -10.17 -0.72
CA HIS A 41 7.08 -9.90 -2.07
C HIS A 41 7.86 -8.59 -2.18
N TRP A 42 8.37 -8.07 -1.07
CA TRP A 42 9.01 -6.77 -1.04
C TRP A 42 10.36 -6.83 -0.34
N GLN A 43 11.36 -6.20 -0.94
CA GLN A 43 12.61 -5.86 -0.28
C GLN A 43 12.53 -4.38 0.12
N LEU A 44 12.99 -4.05 1.32
CA LEU A 44 13.08 -2.66 1.78
C LEU A 44 14.53 -2.16 1.66
N GLN A 45 14.73 -1.05 0.96
CA GLN A 45 15.97 -0.29 1.03
C GLN A 45 15.82 0.83 2.06
N LEU A 46 16.82 1.00 2.93
CA LEU A 46 16.88 2.06 3.93
C LEU A 46 17.85 3.19 3.52
N PRO A 47 17.68 4.41 4.06
CA PRO A 47 18.55 5.55 3.75
C PRO A 47 19.81 5.57 4.63
N ILE A 48 20.29 4.40 5.02
CA ILE A 48 21.48 4.17 5.85
C ILE A 48 22.30 3.06 5.20
N GLY A 49 23.55 2.86 5.62
CA GLY A 49 24.44 1.85 5.07
C GLY A 49 25.84 2.40 4.86
N SER A 50 26.68 1.65 4.15
CA SER A 50 28.01 2.16 3.76
C SER A 50 27.90 3.01 2.49
N PRO A 51 28.88 3.89 2.20
CA PRO A 51 28.86 4.71 1.01
C PRO A 51 28.65 3.88 -0.27
N GLY A 52 27.64 4.25 -1.06
CA GLY A 52 27.28 3.56 -2.29
C GLY A 52 26.50 2.24 -2.13
N ASN A 53 26.27 1.79 -0.89
CA ASN A 53 25.68 0.49 -0.56
C ASN A 53 24.70 0.67 0.62
N PRO A 54 23.48 1.18 0.35
CA PRO A 54 22.45 1.29 1.37
C PRO A 54 22.04 -0.09 1.90
N THR A 55 21.56 -0.13 3.13
CA THR A 55 21.07 -1.34 3.79
C THR A 55 19.79 -1.82 3.12
N GLU A 56 19.74 -3.11 2.79
CA GLU A 56 18.55 -3.78 2.26
C GLU A 56 18.05 -4.84 3.24
N ILE A 57 16.73 -4.90 3.42
CA ILE A 57 16.03 -5.86 4.28
C ILE A 57 15.20 -6.79 3.40
N ALA A 58 15.47 -8.09 3.48
CA ALA A 58 14.79 -9.12 2.69
C ALA A 58 13.32 -9.35 3.14
N PRO A 59 12.44 -9.83 2.25
CA PRO A 59 11.02 -10.07 2.55
C PRO A 59 10.75 -10.90 3.80
N ALA A 60 11.57 -11.94 4.02
CA ALA A 60 11.47 -12.82 5.19
C ALA A 60 11.64 -12.09 6.52
N LYS A 61 12.34 -10.95 6.53
CA LYS A 61 12.54 -10.12 7.73
C LYS A 61 11.44 -9.06 7.88
N LEU A 62 10.70 -8.74 6.82
CA LEU A 62 9.62 -7.75 6.86
C LEU A 62 8.29 -8.37 7.31
N THR A 63 8.09 -9.67 7.10
CA THR A 63 6.78 -10.32 7.26
C THR A 63 6.36 -10.52 8.72
N GLY A 64 5.06 -10.35 9.00
CA GLY A 64 4.43 -10.67 10.27
C GLY A 64 4.41 -9.51 11.27
N ALA A 65 3.64 -9.68 12.35
CA ALA A 65 3.44 -8.64 13.38
C ALA A 65 4.71 -8.20 14.11
N ASN A 66 5.76 -9.03 14.07
CA ASN A 66 7.10 -8.75 14.62
C ASN A 66 8.15 -8.54 13.52
N GLY A 67 7.71 -8.22 12.29
CA GLY A 67 8.59 -7.89 11.18
C GLY A 67 9.48 -6.67 11.46
N PHE A 68 10.44 -6.43 10.58
CA PHE A 68 11.38 -5.34 10.72
C PHE A 68 10.66 -3.98 10.74
N GLN A 69 11.15 -3.11 11.63
CA GLN A 69 10.79 -1.70 11.73
C GLN A 69 11.93 -0.94 12.42
N ASP A 70 12.12 0.31 12.07
CA ASP A 70 13.12 1.22 12.66
C ASP A 70 12.69 2.69 12.51
N ALA A 71 13.62 3.64 12.65
CA ALA A 71 13.33 5.08 12.51
C ALA A 71 12.98 5.52 11.08
N TYR A 72 13.27 4.72 10.07
CA TYR A 72 13.10 5.03 8.64
C TYR A 72 11.95 4.24 8.00
N PHE A 73 11.50 3.17 8.64
CA PHE A 73 10.38 2.35 8.23
C PHE A 73 9.63 1.82 9.46
N TYR A 74 8.41 2.31 9.72
CA TYR A 74 7.67 1.93 10.93
C TYR A 74 6.17 2.01 10.75
N THR A 75 5.45 1.45 11.72
CA THR A 75 4.01 1.63 11.87
C THR A 75 3.73 2.86 12.71
N ASP A 76 2.98 3.82 12.16
CA ASP A 76 2.50 4.97 12.92
C ASP A 76 1.60 4.49 14.07
N LYS A 77 1.89 4.96 15.28
CA LYS A 77 1.21 4.50 16.50
C LYS A 77 -0.17 5.09 16.69
N THR A 78 -0.54 6.10 15.89
CA THR A 78 -1.85 6.74 15.94
C THR A 78 -2.91 5.96 15.16
N ASP A 79 -2.57 5.44 13.98
CA ASP A 79 -3.54 4.84 13.05
C ASP A 79 -3.11 3.51 12.41
N GLY A 80 -1.87 3.05 12.66
CA GLY A 80 -1.36 1.80 12.11
C GLY A 80 -0.84 1.89 10.67
N SER A 81 -0.78 3.10 10.09
CA SER A 81 -0.25 3.32 8.74
C SER A 81 1.23 2.94 8.65
N MET A 82 1.66 2.56 7.45
CA MET A 82 3.06 2.25 7.15
C MET A 82 3.79 3.51 6.72
N THR A 83 4.74 3.95 7.53
CA THR A 83 5.49 5.19 7.36
C THR A 83 6.89 4.91 6.82
N PHE A 84 7.28 5.71 5.83
CA PHE A 84 8.64 5.75 5.29
C PHE A 84 9.23 7.13 5.57
N TRP A 85 10.45 7.18 6.09
CA TRP A 85 11.18 8.42 6.30
C TRP A 85 12.57 8.32 5.71
N SER A 86 12.98 9.37 4.97
CA SER A 86 14.30 9.46 4.35
C SER A 86 14.86 10.86 4.53
N PRO A 87 16.04 11.02 5.18
CA PRO A 87 16.71 12.30 5.26
C PRO A 87 17.29 12.73 3.91
N GLU A 88 17.44 14.03 3.71
CA GLU A 88 18.04 14.59 2.49
C GLU A 88 19.48 14.06 2.26
N ASN A 89 20.28 14.00 3.32
CA ASN A 89 21.68 13.55 3.26
C ASN A 89 21.88 12.09 3.72
N GLY A 90 20.97 11.19 3.34
CA GLY A 90 21.04 9.77 3.68
C GLY A 90 21.93 8.93 2.76
N GLY A 91 22.15 7.67 3.16
CA GLY A 91 22.82 6.66 2.35
C GLY A 91 22.05 6.36 1.06
N HIS A 92 22.79 6.20 -0.03
CA HIS A 92 22.26 5.93 -1.37
C HIS A 92 23.20 5.01 -2.16
N PHE A 93 22.67 4.37 -3.19
CA PHE A 93 23.45 3.53 -4.11
C PHE A 93 24.39 4.37 -4.96
N ASN A 94 25.53 3.78 -5.35
CA ASN A 94 26.40 4.36 -6.37
C ASN A 94 25.60 4.60 -7.67
N GLY A 95 25.65 5.83 -8.17
CA GLY A 95 24.88 6.26 -9.35
C GLY A 95 23.51 6.86 -9.04
N SER A 96 23.14 6.99 -7.76
CA SER A 96 22.01 7.80 -7.32
C SER A 96 22.50 8.99 -6.50
N ASN A 97 21.81 10.13 -6.55
CA ASN A 97 22.12 11.30 -5.73
C ASN A 97 21.21 11.41 -4.50
N TYR A 98 20.26 10.49 -4.34
CA TYR A 98 19.15 10.66 -3.40
C TYR A 98 18.96 9.43 -2.52
N ALA A 99 18.91 9.67 -1.21
CA ALA A 99 18.54 8.68 -0.23
C ALA A 99 17.07 8.28 -0.36
N ARG A 100 16.74 7.08 0.08
CA ARG A 100 15.37 6.57 0.06
C ARG A 100 15.11 5.58 1.19
N SER A 101 13.87 5.57 1.65
CA SER A 101 13.24 4.45 2.33
C SER A 101 12.16 3.94 1.39
N GLU A 102 12.38 2.81 0.72
CA GLU A 102 11.58 2.39 -0.46
C GLU A 102 11.45 0.87 -0.54
N LEU A 103 10.29 0.39 -0.99
CA LEU A 103 10.06 -1.02 -1.28
C LEU A 103 10.34 -1.35 -2.76
N ARG A 104 11.04 -2.45 -3.00
CA ARG A 104 11.29 -3.05 -4.32
C ARG A 104 10.55 -4.39 -4.45
N GLU A 105 9.74 -4.54 -5.49
CA GLU A 105 9.01 -5.80 -5.75
C GLU A 105 9.97 -6.96 -6.06
N THR A 106 9.85 -8.06 -5.32
CA THR A 106 10.67 -9.28 -5.39
C THR A 106 9.78 -10.52 -5.47
N ASN A 107 10.39 -11.66 -5.79
CA ASN A 107 9.82 -12.94 -5.42
C ASN A 107 10.05 -13.19 -3.92
N THR A 108 9.38 -14.19 -3.33
CA THR A 108 9.50 -14.49 -1.89
C THR A 108 10.91 -14.90 -1.45
N ASP A 109 11.75 -15.35 -2.40
CA ASP A 109 13.16 -15.67 -2.20
C ASP A 109 14.11 -14.46 -2.32
N ASN A 110 13.56 -13.23 -2.35
CA ASN A 110 14.26 -11.97 -2.55
C ASN A 110 14.88 -11.77 -3.95
N SER A 111 14.60 -12.66 -4.92
CA SER A 111 15.07 -12.46 -6.29
C SER A 111 14.29 -11.34 -7.01
N PRO A 112 14.93 -10.63 -7.96
CA PRO A 112 14.27 -9.59 -8.73
C PRO A 112 13.01 -10.05 -9.47
N LYS A 113 11.87 -9.42 -9.18
CA LYS A 113 10.66 -9.55 -9.99
C LYS A 113 10.62 -8.45 -11.05
N TYR A 114 10.27 -8.82 -12.29
CA TYR A 114 10.11 -7.92 -13.43
C TYR A 114 8.74 -8.11 -14.05
N CYS A 115 7.93 -7.07 -14.09
CA CYS A 115 6.65 -7.07 -14.81
C CYS A 115 6.87 -6.56 -16.23
N GLN A 116 6.70 -7.42 -17.23
CA GLN A 116 6.76 -7.02 -18.63
C GLN A 116 5.45 -6.35 -19.05
N LEU A 117 5.52 -5.16 -19.65
CA LEU A 117 4.36 -4.52 -20.24
C LEU A 117 3.97 -5.26 -21.52
N SER A 118 2.85 -6.00 -21.51
CA SER A 118 2.32 -6.57 -22.74
C SER A 118 1.62 -5.49 -23.55
N ALA A 119 2.12 -5.16 -24.73
CA ALA A 119 1.38 -4.33 -25.68
C ALA A 119 0.14 -5.10 -26.14
N ARG A 120 -1.06 -4.55 -25.91
CA ARG A 120 -2.28 -5.02 -26.56
C ARG A 120 -2.19 -4.59 -28.03
N THR A 121 -1.72 -5.47 -28.91
CA THR A 121 -1.81 -5.21 -30.34
C THR A 121 -3.29 -5.26 -30.74
N SER A 122 -3.88 -4.10 -31.06
CA SER A 122 -5.18 -4.05 -31.70
C SER A 122 -5.07 -4.68 -33.09
N SER A 123 -5.60 -5.89 -33.25
CA SER A 123 -5.65 -6.60 -34.52
C SER A 123 -6.77 -6.04 -35.41
N THR A 124 -6.69 -4.77 -35.78
CA THR A 124 -7.48 -4.25 -36.91
C THR A 124 -6.59 -4.32 -38.15
N PRO A 125 -6.79 -5.31 -39.04
CA PRO A 125 -6.07 -5.32 -40.31
C PRO A 125 -6.43 -4.06 -41.11
N PRO A 126 -5.50 -3.49 -41.90
CA PRO A 126 -5.82 -2.34 -42.74
C PRO A 126 -6.94 -2.72 -43.71
N SER A 127 -7.94 -1.83 -43.83
CA SER A 127 -8.98 -1.92 -44.86
C SER A 127 -8.35 -1.95 -46.26
N PRO A 128 -8.98 -2.67 -47.21
CA PRO A 128 -8.42 -2.92 -48.55
C PRO A 128 -8.18 -1.66 -49.37
#